data_AF-A0A949EU09-F1
#
_entry.id   AF-A0A949EU09-F1
#
_cell.length_a   1.000
_cell.length_b   1.000
_cell.length_c   1.000
_cell.angle_alpha   90.00
_cell.angle_beta   90.00
_cell.angle_gamma   90.00
#
_symmetry.space_group_name_H-M   'P 1'
#
loop_
_entity.id
_entity.type
_entity.pdbx_description
1 polymer ?
#
loop_
_entity_poly.entity_id
_entity_poly.type
_entity_poly.pdbx_seq_one_letter_code
_entity_poly.pdbx_strand_id
1 'polypeptide(L)'
;MTTKKRKGSAKKKKLSPILFLLILLTSLACAVLLIVYAYLPKNSIGLPRPAYEEIYTTTDDLHGRIRDIDYAIYESLYQSGIQEKDIFFLNVQPRNENGSFWDFTELLIKCPDASSARRLESSISQDLSALGTKIRLRNEKDPDGRIICHVYSEDFYTHKIDIVSDSQHPTIDDVRPKLAIIIDDLGYDSKIASSFIQLDLPLSFSVLPCAPFTKRISAQANQEGCELILHLPMEPRNFPSINPGPGALFLSMNEDEILRILDQNLREVQGVQGVNNHMGSLFTENEGKMLIVLKALKRRNLF
;
A
#
# COMPACT_ATOMS: atom_id res chain seq x y z
N MET A 1 10.37 -57.11 61.55
CA MET A 1 9.13 -56.39 61.91
C MET A 1 8.69 -55.54 60.73
N THR A 2 7.67 -55.99 59.99
CA THR A 2 7.09 -55.30 58.82
C THR A 2 5.81 -54.58 59.25
N THR A 3 5.81 -53.25 59.26
CA THR A 3 4.62 -52.44 59.55
C THR A 3 3.96 -51.92 58.26
N LYS A 4 2.72 -52.36 58.05
CA LYS A 4 1.86 -52.08 56.89
C LYS A 4 1.17 -50.72 57.12
N LYS A 5 1.53 -49.67 56.37
CA LYS A 5 0.81 -48.38 56.37
C LYS A 5 -0.43 -48.45 55.48
N ARG A 6 -1.62 -48.24 56.08
CA ARG A 6 -2.93 -48.19 55.40
C ARG A 6 -3.00 -46.96 54.46
N LYS A 7 -3.36 -47.18 53.19
CA LYS A 7 -3.78 -46.12 52.24
C LYS A 7 -5.21 -45.68 52.58
N GLY A 8 -5.39 -44.40 52.90
CA GLY A 8 -6.72 -43.76 52.98
C GLY A 8 -7.28 -43.53 51.57
N SER A 9 -8.47 -44.04 51.32
CA SER A 9 -9.23 -43.81 50.08
C SER A 9 -9.92 -42.44 50.14
N ALA A 10 -9.55 -41.53 49.24
CA ALA A 10 -10.23 -40.24 49.07
C ALA A 10 -11.58 -40.46 48.38
N LYS A 11 -12.69 -40.27 49.13
CA LYS A 11 -14.05 -40.26 48.58
C LYS A 11 -14.21 -39.11 47.59
N LYS A 12 -14.28 -39.40 46.29
CA LYS A 12 -14.71 -38.45 45.26
C LYS A 12 -16.14 -38.00 45.56
N LYS A 13 -16.34 -36.71 45.89
CA LYS A 13 -17.68 -36.12 46.01
C LYS A 13 -18.34 -36.15 44.63
N LYS A 14 -19.37 -36.97 44.45
CA LYS A 14 -20.19 -36.98 43.22
C LYS A 14 -20.97 -35.67 43.18
N LEU A 15 -20.88 -34.93 42.06
CA LEU A 15 -21.72 -33.76 41.83
C LEU A 15 -23.20 -34.19 41.88
N SER A 16 -24.06 -33.35 42.48
CA SER A 16 -25.50 -33.62 42.48
C SER A 16 -26.02 -33.62 41.04
N PRO A 17 -27.00 -34.47 40.70
CA PRO A 17 -27.57 -34.52 39.36
C PRO A 17 -28.11 -33.16 38.88
N ILE A 18 -28.58 -32.33 39.83
CA ILE A 18 -29.03 -30.95 39.58
C ILE A 18 -27.86 -30.06 39.14
N LEU A 19 -26.71 -30.15 39.81
CA LEU A 19 -25.53 -29.36 39.45
C LEU A 19 -24.95 -29.79 38.09
N PHE A 20 -25.02 -31.08 37.78
CA PHE A 20 -24.59 -31.60 36.47
C PHE A 20 -25.52 -31.11 35.33
N LEU A 21 -26.83 -31.10 35.56
CA LEU A 21 -27.81 -30.57 34.61
C LEU A 21 -27.61 -29.06 34.37
N LEU A 22 -27.29 -28.31 35.43
CA LEU A 22 -27.03 -26.87 35.34
C LEU A 22 -25.77 -26.55 34.52
N ILE A 23 -24.70 -27.34 34.71
CA ILE A 23 -23.46 -27.22 33.92
C ILE A 23 -23.73 -27.58 32.45
N LEU A 24 -24.53 -28.61 32.19
CA LEU A 24 -24.88 -29.00 30.83
C LEU A 24 -25.66 -27.89 30.11
N LEU A 25 -26.69 -27.34 30.77
CA LEU A 25 -27.53 -26.27 30.22
C LEU A 25 -26.74 -24.98 29.98
N THR A 26 -25.84 -24.61 30.88
CA THR A 26 -24.96 -23.45 30.71
C THR A 26 -23.96 -23.64 29.58
N SER A 27 -23.37 -24.83 29.44
CA SER A 27 -22.47 -25.12 28.30
C SER A 27 -23.21 -25.10 26.97
N LEU A 28 -24.46 -25.60 26.92
CA LEU A 28 -25.29 -25.59 25.74
C LEU A 28 -25.67 -24.16 25.35
N ALA A 29 -26.05 -23.33 26.32
CA ALA A 29 -26.33 -21.91 26.10
C ALA A 29 -25.11 -21.15 25.55
N CYS A 30 -23.91 -21.40 26.12
CA CYS A 30 -22.66 -20.83 25.60
C CYS A 30 -22.35 -21.29 24.18
N ALA A 31 -22.54 -22.57 23.87
CA ALA A 31 -22.32 -23.10 22.53
C ALA A 31 -23.29 -22.49 21.51
N VAL A 32 -24.57 -22.34 21.86
CA VAL A 32 -25.55 -21.66 21.01
C VAL A 32 -25.19 -20.19 20.81
N LEU A 33 -24.78 -19.47 21.85
CA LEU A 33 -24.33 -18.08 21.75
C LEU A 33 -23.09 -17.94 20.84
N LEU A 34 -22.12 -18.87 20.93
CA LEU A 34 -20.95 -18.88 20.07
C LEU A 34 -21.30 -19.17 18.61
N ILE A 35 -22.23 -20.09 18.36
CA ILE A 35 -22.73 -20.38 17.02
C ILE A 35 -23.48 -19.16 16.47
N VAL A 36 -24.38 -18.56 17.25
CA VAL A 36 -25.07 -17.33 16.84
C VAL A 36 -24.06 -16.22 16.56
N TYR A 37 -23.05 -16.00 17.41
CA TYR A 37 -22.00 -15.01 17.17
C TYR A 37 -21.17 -15.30 15.92
N ALA A 38 -20.85 -16.57 15.65
CA ALA A 38 -20.09 -16.96 14.47
C ALA A 38 -20.88 -16.81 13.16
N TYR A 39 -22.22 -16.93 13.22
CA TYR A 39 -23.13 -16.86 12.07
C TYR A 39 -23.92 -15.55 12.00
N LEU A 40 -23.79 -14.65 12.97
CA LEU A 40 -24.28 -13.29 12.85
C LEU A 40 -23.51 -12.63 11.69
N PRO A 41 -24.21 -12.02 10.71
CA PRO A 41 -23.54 -11.28 9.67
C PRO A 41 -22.71 -10.19 10.35
N LYS A 42 -21.38 -10.29 10.23
CA LYS A 42 -20.50 -9.17 10.53
C LYS A 42 -20.82 -8.10 9.50
N ASN A 43 -21.82 -7.28 9.78
CA ASN A 43 -21.98 -6.03 9.08
C ASN A 43 -20.73 -5.24 9.40
N SER A 44 -19.75 -5.29 8.51
CA SER A 44 -18.80 -4.21 8.34
C SER A 44 -19.69 -2.98 8.19
N ILE A 45 -19.80 -2.17 9.25
CA ILE A 45 -20.25 -0.81 9.10
C ILE A 45 -19.27 -0.24 8.09
N GLY A 46 -19.72 -0.15 6.84
CA GLY A 46 -18.95 0.51 5.80
C GLY A 46 -18.60 1.86 6.38
N LEU A 47 -17.30 2.08 6.62
CA LEU A 47 -16.82 3.40 6.97
C LEU A 47 -17.44 4.38 5.96
N PRO A 48 -17.99 5.53 6.42
CA PRO A 48 -18.47 6.52 5.48
C PRO A 48 -17.33 6.81 4.49
N ARG A 49 -17.64 6.64 3.21
CA ARG A 49 -16.67 6.75 2.13
C ARG A 49 -15.99 8.12 2.21
N PRO A 50 -14.66 8.20 2.06
CA PRO A 50 -13.98 9.49 2.03
C PRO A 50 -14.52 10.34 0.86
N ALA A 51 -14.67 11.64 1.09
CA ALA A 51 -15.39 12.57 0.20
C ALA A 51 -14.74 12.82 -1.18
N TYR A 52 -13.64 12.14 -1.50
CA TYR A 52 -12.78 12.36 -2.68
C TYR A 52 -12.53 11.08 -3.49
N GLU A 53 -13.24 9.99 -3.21
CA GLU A 53 -13.33 8.88 -4.17
C GLU A 53 -14.33 9.24 -5.28
N GLU A 54 -13.83 9.48 -6.49
CA GLU A 54 -14.66 9.44 -7.69
C GLU A 54 -15.16 8.01 -7.89
N ILE A 55 -16.43 7.77 -7.53
CA ILE A 55 -17.09 6.50 -7.82
C ILE A 55 -17.56 6.55 -9.27
N TYR A 56 -16.81 5.91 -10.16
CA TYR A 56 -17.36 5.46 -11.44
C TYR A 56 -18.30 4.30 -11.13
N THR A 57 -19.60 4.58 -11.00
CA THR A 57 -20.62 3.54 -10.92
C THR A 57 -20.69 2.84 -12.26
N THR A 58 -19.85 1.84 -12.51
CA THR A 58 -20.02 1.01 -13.69
C THR A 58 -20.97 -0.13 -13.34
N THR A 59 -22.15 -0.07 -13.95
CA THR A 59 -23.06 -1.22 -14.09
C THR A 59 -22.47 -2.30 -15.00
N ASP A 60 -21.28 -2.07 -15.57
CA ASP A 60 -20.55 -2.93 -16.47
C ASP A 60 -19.21 -3.33 -15.83
N ASP A 61 -18.87 -4.62 -15.88
CA ASP A 61 -17.65 -5.23 -15.34
C ASP A 61 -16.38 -4.88 -16.17
N LEU A 62 -16.45 -3.82 -16.99
CA LEU A 62 -15.36 -3.38 -17.87
C LEU A 62 -14.08 -3.06 -17.08
N HIS A 63 -14.17 -2.34 -15.96
CA HIS A 63 -12.99 -2.03 -15.14
C HIS A 63 -12.34 -3.28 -14.55
N GLY A 64 -13.13 -4.28 -14.16
CA GLY A 64 -12.60 -5.57 -13.68
C GLY A 64 -11.79 -6.25 -14.79
N ARG A 65 -12.36 -6.33 -16.00
CA ARG A 65 -11.69 -6.90 -17.17
C ARG A 65 -10.43 -6.13 -17.56
N ILE A 66 -10.46 -4.80 -17.52
CA ILE A 66 -9.28 -3.97 -17.81
C ILE A 66 -8.17 -4.23 -16.81
N ARG A 67 -8.49 -4.28 -15.51
CA ARG A 67 -7.50 -4.63 -14.47
C ARG A 67 -6.89 -6.02 -14.70
N ASP A 68 -7.70 -6.98 -15.12
CA ASP A 68 -7.22 -8.34 -15.38
C ASP A 68 -6.34 -8.38 -16.66
N ILE A 69 -6.66 -7.56 -17.69
CA ILE A 69 -5.81 -7.32 -18.86
C ILE A 69 -4.46 -6.71 -18.45
N ASP A 70 -4.49 -5.66 -17.62
CA ASP A 70 -3.29 -4.99 -17.10
C ASP A 70 -2.38 -6.00 -16.39
N TYR A 71 -2.96 -6.80 -15.49
CA TYR A 71 -2.24 -7.83 -14.75
C TYR A 71 -1.58 -8.86 -15.69
N ALA A 72 -2.32 -9.35 -16.70
CA ALA A 72 -1.78 -10.28 -17.70
C ALA A 72 -0.62 -9.69 -18.50
N ILE A 73 -0.71 -8.41 -18.89
CA ILE A 73 0.37 -7.71 -19.60
C ILE A 73 1.61 -7.58 -18.70
N TYR A 74 1.44 -7.12 -17.46
CA TYR A 74 2.57 -6.92 -16.53
C TYR A 74 3.25 -8.23 -16.14
N GLU A 75 2.48 -9.29 -15.89
CA GLU A 75 3.03 -10.62 -15.64
C GLU A 75 3.85 -11.13 -16.84
N SER A 76 3.34 -10.96 -18.06
CA SER A 76 4.06 -11.32 -19.29
C SER A 76 5.37 -10.54 -19.46
N LEU A 77 5.38 -9.25 -19.13
CA LEU A 77 6.59 -8.42 -19.16
C LEU A 77 7.62 -8.90 -18.13
N TYR A 78 7.17 -9.17 -16.91
CA TYR A 78 8.01 -9.65 -15.83
C TYR A 78 8.62 -11.02 -16.14
N GLN A 79 7.81 -11.99 -16.59
CA GLN A 79 8.28 -13.34 -16.96
C GLN A 79 9.23 -13.32 -18.16
N SER A 80 9.06 -12.33 -19.05
CA SER A 80 9.96 -12.12 -20.19
C SER A 80 11.26 -11.39 -19.83
N GLY A 81 11.42 -10.96 -18.58
CA GLY A 81 12.61 -10.27 -18.08
C GLY A 81 12.80 -8.87 -18.64
N ILE A 82 11.71 -8.21 -19.06
CA ILE A 82 11.74 -6.82 -19.53
C ILE A 82 12.00 -5.90 -18.33
N GLN A 83 12.99 -5.01 -18.45
CA GLN A 83 13.32 -4.06 -17.38
C GLN A 83 12.36 -2.88 -17.43
N GLU A 84 12.08 -2.26 -16.28
CA GLU A 84 11.17 -1.11 -16.18
C GLU A 84 11.59 0.05 -17.10
N LYS A 85 12.90 0.31 -17.22
CA LYS A 85 13.46 1.35 -18.10
C LYS A 85 13.13 1.14 -19.59
N ASP A 86 12.74 -0.07 -19.96
CA ASP A 86 12.43 -0.48 -21.32
C ASP A 86 10.91 -0.48 -21.60
N ILE A 87 10.09 -0.06 -20.62
CA ILE A 87 8.63 0.05 -20.72
C ILE A 87 8.25 1.54 -20.68
N PHE A 88 7.53 2.00 -21.70
CA PHE A 88 7.15 3.39 -21.86
C PHE A 88 5.63 3.51 -22.02
N PHE A 89 4.98 4.28 -21.17
CA PHE A 89 3.58 4.67 -21.37
C PHE A 89 3.57 5.87 -22.31
N LEU A 90 3.26 5.65 -23.58
CA LEU A 90 3.21 6.70 -24.60
C LEU A 90 1.99 7.60 -24.41
N ASN A 91 0.88 7.02 -23.96
CA ASN A 91 -0.39 7.72 -23.84
C ASN A 91 -1.30 7.01 -22.85
N VAL A 92 -1.96 7.77 -21.97
CA VAL A 92 -3.08 7.29 -21.14
C VAL A 92 -4.19 8.31 -21.30
N GLN A 93 -5.32 7.90 -21.89
CA GLN A 93 -6.42 8.81 -22.18
C GLN A 93 -7.75 8.28 -21.64
N PRO A 94 -8.49 9.07 -20.86
CA PRO A 94 -9.83 8.71 -20.48
C PRO A 94 -10.71 8.64 -21.73
N ARG A 95 -11.51 7.58 -21.83
CA ARG A 95 -12.48 7.34 -22.88
C ARG A 95 -13.86 7.13 -22.28
N ASN A 96 -14.87 7.45 -23.08
CA ASN A 96 -16.26 7.21 -22.76
C ASN A 96 -17.00 6.80 -24.03
N GLU A 97 -17.58 5.61 -24.02
CA GLU A 97 -18.46 5.12 -25.08
C GLU A 97 -19.65 4.41 -24.44
N ASN A 98 -20.86 4.70 -24.94
CA ASN A 98 -22.11 4.09 -24.49
C ASN A 98 -22.35 4.17 -22.96
N GLY A 99 -21.78 5.18 -22.29
CA GLY A 99 -21.92 5.38 -20.84
C GLY A 99 -20.90 4.60 -20.00
N SER A 100 -20.02 3.81 -20.62
CA SER A 100 -18.89 3.16 -19.98
C SER A 100 -17.65 4.06 -20.07
N PHE A 101 -16.97 4.24 -18.95
CA PHE A 101 -15.73 5.01 -18.85
C PHE A 101 -14.55 4.08 -18.63
N TRP A 102 -13.42 4.35 -19.28
CA TRP A 102 -12.17 3.64 -19.03
C TRP A 102 -10.98 4.45 -19.50
N ASP A 103 -9.80 4.14 -18.98
CA ASP A 103 -8.56 4.68 -19.51
C ASP A 103 -8.02 3.78 -20.62
N PHE A 104 -7.78 4.37 -21.79
CA PHE A 104 -7.03 3.72 -22.86
C PHE A 104 -5.54 3.91 -22.62
N THR A 105 -4.79 2.82 -22.72
CA THR A 105 -3.34 2.81 -22.45
C THR A 105 -2.55 2.42 -23.70
N GLU A 106 -1.61 3.26 -24.09
CA GLU A 106 -0.63 2.98 -25.15
C GLU A 106 0.75 2.77 -24.53
N LEU A 107 1.30 1.57 -24.75
CA LEU A 107 2.59 1.13 -24.26
C LEU A 107 3.57 0.99 -25.43
N LEU A 108 4.82 1.35 -25.20
CA LEU A 108 5.97 0.96 -26.01
C LEU A 108 6.91 0.13 -25.14
N ILE A 109 7.24 -1.07 -25.60
CA ILE A 109 8.15 -1.99 -24.93
C ILE A 109 9.36 -2.21 -25.83
N LYS A 110 10.54 -1.95 -25.28
CA LYS A 110 11.81 -2.20 -25.95
C LYS A 110 12.31 -3.59 -25.57
N CYS A 111 12.63 -4.36 -26.59
CA CYS A 111 13.23 -5.68 -26.44
C CYS A 111 14.69 -5.65 -26.94
N PRO A 112 15.60 -6.43 -26.32
CA PRO A 112 17.00 -6.49 -26.74
C PRO A 112 17.19 -6.89 -28.20
N ASP A 113 16.30 -7.75 -28.71
CA ASP A 113 16.36 -8.30 -30.06
C ASP A 113 14.98 -8.74 -30.56
N ALA A 114 14.88 -8.99 -31.88
CA ALA A 114 13.63 -9.39 -32.53
C ALA A 114 13.09 -10.77 -32.09
N SER A 115 13.94 -11.65 -31.54
CA SER A 115 13.48 -12.93 -30.98
C SER A 115 12.85 -12.73 -29.60
N SER A 116 13.43 -11.84 -28.78
CA SER A 116 12.86 -11.40 -27.51
C SER A 116 11.52 -10.69 -27.70
N ALA A 117 11.40 -9.82 -28.71
CA ALA A 117 10.13 -9.20 -29.11
C ALA A 117 9.04 -10.24 -29.46
N ARG A 118 9.40 -11.25 -30.26
CA ARG A 118 8.46 -12.33 -30.65
C ARG A 118 8.04 -13.19 -29.46
N ARG A 119 8.95 -13.52 -28.54
CA ARG A 119 8.61 -14.28 -27.32
C ARG A 119 7.64 -13.50 -26.44
N LEU A 120 7.89 -12.20 -26.24
CA LEU A 120 7.00 -11.34 -25.47
C LEU A 120 5.62 -11.24 -26.10
N GLU A 121 5.53 -11.02 -27.42
CA GLU A 121 4.24 -10.98 -28.12
C GLU A 121 3.46 -12.28 -27.95
N SER A 122 4.13 -13.44 -28.07
CA SER A 122 3.50 -14.74 -27.87
C SER A 122 3.02 -14.94 -26.44
N SER A 123 3.81 -14.49 -25.44
CA SER A 123 3.45 -14.52 -24.02
C SER A 123 2.19 -13.68 -23.74
N ILE A 124 2.20 -12.40 -24.16
CA ILE A 124 1.07 -11.48 -23.99
C ILE A 124 -0.17 -12.06 -24.67
N SER A 125 -0.02 -12.60 -25.87
CA SER A 125 -1.15 -13.18 -26.61
C SER A 125 -1.75 -14.39 -25.88
N GLN A 126 -0.91 -15.23 -25.30
CA GLN A 126 -1.33 -16.39 -24.53
C GLN A 126 -2.06 -15.98 -23.25
N ASP A 127 -1.48 -15.08 -22.45
CA ASP A 127 -2.04 -14.66 -21.16
C ASP A 127 -3.36 -13.93 -21.34
N LEU A 128 -3.46 -13.03 -22.33
CA LEU A 128 -4.71 -12.33 -22.64
C LEU A 128 -5.80 -13.28 -23.16
N SER A 129 -5.43 -14.28 -23.95
CA SER A 129 -6.39 -15.29 -24.43
C SER A 129 -6.93 -16.15 -23.28
N ALA A 130 -6.15 -16.34 -22.20
CA ALA A 130 -6.57 -17.10 -21.03
C ALA A 130 -7.62 -16.38 -20.17
N LEU A 131 -7.77 -15.06 -20.31
CA LEU A 131 -8.79 -14.26 -19.60
C LEU A 131 -10.22 -14.50 -20.11
N GLY A 132 -10.38 -15.19 -21.25
CA GLY A 132 -11.67 -15.63 -21.78
C GLY A 132 -12.13 -14.90 -23.03
N THR A 133 -13.30 -15.29 -23.54
CA THR A 133 -13.79 -14.91 -24.89
C THR A 133 -14.18 -13.43 -25.02
N LYS A 134 -14.29 -12.71 -23.90
CA LYS A 134 -14.55 -11.28 -23.90
C LYS A 134 -13.31 -10.45 -24.24
N ILE A 135 -12.11 -11.03 -24.18
CA ILE A 135 -10.89 -10.34 -24.57
C ILE A 135 -10.57 -10.68 -26.01
N ARG A 136 -10.43 -9.65 -26.85
CA ARG A 136 -10.04 -9.81 -28.25
C ARG A 136 -8.72 -9.12 -28.49
N LEU A 137 -7.84 -9.84 -29.18
CA LEU A 137 -6.52 -9.38 -29.56
C LEU A 137 -6.43 -9.28 -31.09
N ARG A 138 -5.80 -8.22 -31.58
CA ARG A 138 -5.43 -8.08 -32.99
C ARG A 138 -3.99 -7.62 -33.08
N ASN A 139 -3.12 -8.44 -33.66
CA ASN A 139 -1.72 -8.12 -33.83
C ASN A 139 -1.44 -7.68 -35.26
N GLU A 140 -0.68 -6.60 -35.40
CA GLU A 140 -0.14 -6.12 -36.67
C GLU A 140 1.39 -6.15 -36.61
N LYS A 141 2.04 -6.30 -37.76
CA LYS A 141 3.49 -6.16 -37.89
C LYS A 141 3.74 -5.13 -38.96
N ASP A 142 4.49 -4.09 -38.63
CA ASP A 142 4.91 -3.12 -39.63
C ASP A 142 6.11 -3.67 -40.44
N PRO A 143 6.45 -3.04 -41.59
CA PRO A 143 7.58 -3.46 -42.42
C PRO A 143 8.93 -3.37 -41.70
N ASP A 144 9.03 -2.53 -40.69
CA ASP A 144 10.23 -2.34 -39.88
C ASP A 144 10.37 -3.45 -38.82
N GLY A 145 9.32 -4.22 -38.54
CA GLY A 145 9.35 -5.34 -37.60
C GLY A 145 8.90 -4.98 -36.19
N ARG A 146 8.31 -3.80 -35.99
CA ARG A 146 7.49 -3.48 -34.81
C ARG A 146 6.28 -4.39 -34.81
N ILE A 147 5.96 -4.91 -33.64
CA ILE A 147 4.74 -5.68 -33.42
C ILE A 147 3.77 -4.79 -32.64
N ILE A 148 2.57 -4.59 -33.18
CA ILE A 148 1.53 -3.77 -32.56
C ILE A 148 0.40 -4.70 -32.13
N CYS A 149 0.20 -4.82 -30.81
CA CYS A 149 -0.90 -5.59 -30.25
C CYS A 149 -2.04 -4.64 -29.86
N HIS A 150 -3.19 -4.81 -30.49
CA HIS A 150 -4.42 -4.08 -30.16
C HIS A 150 -5.31 -4.96 -29.28
N VAL A 151 -5.56 -4.52 -28.03
CA VAL A 151 -6.36 -5.26 -27.06
C VAL A 151 -7.72 -4.60 -26.90
N TYR A 152 -8.75 -5.43 -26.91
CA TYR A 152 -10.13 -5.03 -26.73
C TYR A 152 -10.77 -5.86 -25.61
N SER A 153 -11.59 -5.22 -24.78
CA SER A 153 -12.58 -5.92 -23.94
C SER A 153 -13.93 -5.75 -24.61
N GLU A 154 -14.45 -6.82 -25.20
CA GLU A 154 -15.63 -6.83 -26.08
C GLU A 154 -15.41 -5.85 -27.24
N ASP A 155 -16.17 -4.75 -27.27
CA ASP A 155 -16.05 -3.71 -28.29
C ASP A 155 -15.15 -2.54 -27.85
N PHE A 156 -14.79 -2.48 -26.57
CA PHE A 156 -14.00 -1.38 -26.03
C PHE A 156 -12.52 -1.55 -26.35
N TYR A 157 -11.93 -0.56 -27.04
CA TYR A 157 -10.50 -0.54 -27.31
C TYR A 157 -9.73 -0.03 -26.09
N THR A 158 -9.00 -0.93 -25.42
CA THR A 158 -8.42 -0.65 -24.09
C THR A 158 -6.93 -0.43 -24.15
N HIS A 159 -6.20 -1.21 -24.95
CA HIS A 159 -4.73 -1.09 -25.01
C HIS A 159 -4.18 -1.12 -26.42
N LYS A 160 -3.09 -0.38 -26.62
CA LYS A 160 -2.19 -0.55 -27.74
C LYS A 160 -0.79 -0.83 -27.19
N ILE A 161 -0.18 -1.91 -27.64
CA ILE A 161 1.12 -2.33 -27.16
C ILE A 161 2.07 -2.43 -28.35
N ASP A 162 3.03 -1.52 -28.40
CA ASP A 162 4.06 -1.47 -29.41
C ASP A 162 5.32 -2.18 -28.89
N ILE A 163 5.69 -3.29 -29.51
CA ILE A 163 6.88 -4.06 -29.15
C ILE A 163 7.93 -3.85 -30.25
N VAL A 164 9.06 -3.25 -29.88
CA VAL A 164 10.17 -2.91 -30.80
C VAL A 164 11.47 -3.57 -30.37
N SER A 165 12.35 -3.87 -31.32
CA SER A 165 13.73 -4.22 -31.01
C SER A 165 14.61 -2.97 -30.97
N ASP A 166 15.56 -2.91 -30.03
CA ASP A 166 16.42 -1.76 -29.71
C ASP A 166 17.09 -1.08 -30.93
N SER A 167 17.28 -1.83 -32.03
CA SER A 167 17.82 -1.35 -33.31
C SER A 167 17.00 -0.24 -34.00
N GLN A 168 15.79 0.07 -33.55
CA GLN A 168 14.88 1.05 -34.15
C GLN A 168 14.43 2.07 -33.11
N HIS A 169 14.94 3.30 -33.20
CA HIS A 169 14.68 4.34 -32.21
C HIS A 169 14.22 5.66 -32.83
N PRO A 170 13.08 6.19 -32.40
CA PRO A 170 12.94 7.58 -32.02
C PRO A 170 13.47 7.79 -30.59
N THR A 171 14.26 8.84 -30.37
CA THR A 171 14.59 9.33 -29.04
C THR A 171 13.36 9.98 -28.43
N ILE A 172 12.76 9.35 -27.42
CA ILE A 172 11.72 9.98 -26.61
C ILE A 172 12.43 10.74 -25.50
N ASP A 173 12.34 12.07 -25.51
CA ASP A 173 12.75 12.90 -24.38
C ASP A 173 11.90 12.54 -23.15
N ASP A 174 12.53 12.35 -22.00
CA ASP A 174 11.84 11.94 -20.76
C ASP A 174 11.06 13.12 -20.15
N VAL A 175 9.89 13.41 -20.72
CA VAL A 175 8.91 14.42 -20.26
C VAL A 175 7.83 13.80 -19.34
N ARG A 176 8.09 12.63 -18.74
CA ARG A 176 7.10 11.97 -17.88
C ARG A 176 6.86 12.77 -16.58
N PRO A 177 5.61 12.81 -16.06
CA PRO A 177 5.31 13.36 -14.75
C PRO A 177 6.14 12.68 -13.65
N LYS A 178 6.51 13.44 -12.61
CA LYS A 178 7.21 12.91 -11.43
C LYS A 178 6.21 12.46 -10.37
N LEU A 179 6.45 11.31 -9.76
CA LEU A 179 5.68 10.76 -8.64
C LEU A 179 6.60 10.61 -7.42
N ALA A 180 6.09 10.93 -6.23
CA ALA A 180 6.74 10.64 -4.95
C ALA A 180 5.81 9.78 -4.10
N ILE A 181 6.34 8.74 -3.46
CA ILE A 181 5.59 7.83 -2.60
C ILE A 181 6.24 7.85 -1.21
N ILE A 182 5.45 8.23 -0.21
CA ILE A 182 5.86 8.29 1.20
C ILE A 182 5.15 7.18 1.96
N ILE A 183 5.91 6.40 2.74
CA ILE A 183 5.38 5.41 3.68
C ILE A 183 5.41 6.01 5.09
N ASP A 184 4.21 6.33 5.61
CA ASP A 184 4.00 6.92 6.93
C ASP A 184 3.93 5.89 8.07
N ASP A 185 3.91 6.41 9.31
CA ASP A 185 3.73 5.66 10.56
C ASP A 185 4.75 4.55 10.85
N LEU A 186 5.95 4.66 10.28
CA LEU A 186 7.05 3.78 10.65
C LEU A 186 7.58 4.09 12.05
N GLY A 187 8.03 3.06 12.78
CA GLY A 187 8.59 3.22 14.13
C GLY A 187 8.22 2.12 15.11
N TYR A 188 7.06 1.49 14.92
CA TYR A 188 6.52 0.46 15.83
C TYR A 188 6.69 -0.98 15.37
N ASP A 189 6.91 -1.21 14.08
CA ASP A 189 7.20 -2.55 13.54
C ASP A 189 8.45 -2.53 12.65
N SER A 190 9.57 -3.01 13.20
CA SER A 190 10.83 -3.09 12.47
C SER A 190 10.81 -4.10 11.32
N LYS A 191 9.95 -5.12 11.35
CA LYS A 191 9.86 -6.12 10.28
C LYS A 191 9.15 -5.53 9.07
N ILE A 192 8.01 -4.88 9.29
CA ILE A 192 7.27 -4.18 8.21
C ILE A 192 8.16 -3.11 7.57
N ALA A 193 8.81 -2.27 8.38
CA ALA A 193 9.74 -1.27 7.88
C ALA A 193 10.88 -1.91 7.06
N SER A 194 11.47 -3.02 7.54
CA SER A 194 12.51 -3.73 6.79
C SER A 194 12.00 -4.27 5.46
N SER A 195 10.79 -4.82 5.43
CA SER A 195 10.19 -5.33 4.19
C SER A 195 10.03 -4.23 3.14
N PHE A 196 9.61 -3.02 3.55
CA PHE A 196 9.51 -1.89 2.62
C PHE A 196 10.88 -1.37 2.16
N ILE A 197 11.85 -1.25 3.08
CA ILE A 197 13.22 -0.81 2.74
C ILE A 197 13.89 -1.77 1.75
N GLN A 198 13.56 -3.07 1.82
CA GLN A 198 14.07 -4.10 0.93
C GLN A 198 13.34 -4.17 -0.42
N LEU A 199 12.27 -3.39 -0.61
CA LEU A 199 11.71 -3.22 -1.95
C LEU A 199 12.70 -2.40 -2.77
N ASP A 200 13.08 -2.91 -3.94
CA ASP A 200 13.92 -2.21 -4.91
C ASP A 200 13.11 -1.12 -5.62
N LEU A 201 12.59 -0.17 -4.84
CA LEU A 201 11.73 0.93 -5.26
C LEU A 201 12.20 2.24 -4.60
N PRO A 202 12.13 3.38 -5.31
CA PRO A 202 12.53 4.69 -4.78
C PRO A 202 11.46 5.26 -3.83
N LEU A 203 11.30 4.63 -2.66
CA LEU A 203 10.35 5.04 -1.62
C LEU A 203 10.98 6.03 -0.64
N SER A 204 10.15 6.92 -0.09
CA SER A 204 10.50 7.80 1.02
C SER A 204 9.88 7.28 2.32
N PHE A 205 10.65 7.29 3.40
CA PHE A 205 10.26 6.69 4.67
C PHE A 205 10.05 7.76 5.74
N SER A 206 8.83 7.84 6.26
CA SER A 206 8.40 8.80 7.26
C SER A 206 8.31 8.12 8.62
N VAL A 207 9.25 8.45 9.51
CA VAL A 207 9.45 7.71 10.78
C VAL A 207 9.03 8.55 11.98
N LEU A 208 8.15 7.98 12.81
CA LEU A 208 7.71 8.58 14.08
C LEU A 208 8.89 8.69 15.05
N PRO A 209 9.10 9.85 15.71
CA PRO A 209 10.08 9.97 16.77
C PRO A 209 9.62 9.19 18.01
N CYS A 210 10.57 8.84 18.87
CA CYS A 210 10.31 8.19 20.17
C CYS A 210 9.60 6.82 20.12
N ALA A 211 9.37 6.25 18.93
CA ALA A 211 8.84 4.90 18.79
C ALA A 211 9.92 3.84 19.07
N PRO A 212 9.57 2.61 19.51
CA PRO A 212 10.53 1.61 19.98
C PRO A 212 11.64 1.23 18.99
N PHE A 213 11.38 1.32 17.69
CA PHE A 213 12.32 0.94 16.64
C PHE A 213 12.84 2.11 15.80
N THR A 214 12.51 3.36 16.16
CA THR A 214 12.92 4.59 15.44
C THR A 214 14.38 4.53 14.99
N LYS A 215 15.31 4.42 15.94
CA LYS A 215 16.76 4.45 15.66
C LYS A 215 17.21 3.33 14.75
N ARG A 216 16.64 2.13 14.92
CA ARG A 216 16.98 0.97 14.10
C ARG A 216 16.51 1.16 12.66
N ILE A 217 15.27 1.60 12.48
CA ILE A 217 14.67 1.84 11.17
C ILE A 217 15.42 2.96 10.44
N SER A 218 15.66 4.09 11.12
CA SER A 218 16.44 5.21 10.54
C SER A 218 17.85 4.79 10.14
N ALA A 219 18.55 4.03 10.98
CA ALA A 219 19.89 3.54 10.65
C ALA A 219 19.88 2.62 9.41
N GLN A 220 18.91 1.71 9.34
CA GLN A 220 18.76 0.82 8.18
C GLN A 220 18.42 1.60 6.91
N ALA A 221 17.44 2.50 6.95
CA ALA A 221 17.07 3.32 5.80
C ALA A 221 18.25 4.14 5.28
N ASN A 222 19.03 4.76 6.18
CA ASN A 222 20.25 5.50 5.80
C ASN A 222 21.32 4.58 5.18
N GLN A 223 21.51 3.37 5.72
CA GLN A 223 22.48 2.41 5.20
C GLN A 223 22.13 1.96 3.78
N GLU A 224 20.85 1.76 3.49
CA GLU A 224 20.34 1.36 2.17
C GLU A 224 20.14 2.56 1.23
N GLY A 225 20.47 3.79 1.67
CA GLY A 225 20.39 4.99 0.85
C GLY A 225 18.97 5.49 0.56
N CYS A 226 17.99 5.08 1.37
CA CYS A 226 16.61 5.51 1.20
C CYS A 226 16.39 6.96 1.66
N GLU A 227 15.42 7.65 1.07
CA GLU A 227 15.01 8.96 1.57
C GLU A 227 14.27 8.81 2.90
N LEU A 228 14.70 9.57 3.91
CA LEU A 228 14.17 9.52 5.26
C LEU A 228 13.61 10.89 5.64
N ILE A 229 12.40 10.93 6.18
CA ILE A 229 11.76 12.14 6.69
C ILE A 229 11.22 11.90 8.11
N LEU A 230 11.15 12.96 8.92
CA LEU A 230 10.58 12.90 10.26
C LEU A 230 9.06 12.90 10.16
N HIS A 231 8.38 11.90 10.74
CA HIS A 231 6.92 11.93 10.91
C HIS A 231 6.57 12.64 12.21
N LEU A 232 6.45 13.97 12.17
CA LEU A 232 6.35 14.85 13.35
C LEU A 232 4.94 14.83 13.95
N PRO A 233 4.74 14.32 15.17
CA PRO A 233 3.43 14.31 15.80
C PRO A 233 2.97 15.72 16.15
N MET A 234 1.70 16.01 15.85
CA MET A 234 1.11 17.33 16.05
C MET A 234 -0.32 17.22 16.58
N GLU A 235 -0.74 18.21 17.37
CA GLU A 235 -2.05 18.23 18.03
C GLU A 235 -3.23 18.11 17.04
N PRO A 236 -4.09 17.09 17.18
CA PRO A 236 -5.34 16.99 16.44
C PRO A 236 -6.47 17.74 17.16
N ARG A 237 -7.54 18.08 16.44
CA ARG A 237 -8.76 18.72 17.01
C ARG A 237 -9.42 17.93 18.13
N ASN A 238 -9.26 16.61 18.13
CA ASN A 238 -9.89 15.69 19.08
C ASN A 238 -9.01 15.39 20.30
N PHE A 239 -7.91 16.12 20.50
CA PHE A 239 -7.12 16.02 21.72
C PHE A 239 -7.95 16.50 22.95
N PRO A 240 -7.90 15.82 24.12
CA PRO A 240 -7.03 14.70 24.49
C PRO A 240 -7.60 13.30 24.22
N SER A 241 -8.80 13.17 23.65
CA SER A 241 -9.41 11.86 23.37
C SER A 241 -8.61 11.04 22.36
N ILE A 242 -7.97 11.71 21.39
CA ILE A 242 -6.97 11.12 20.49
C ILE A 242 -5.61 11.73 20.82
N ASN A 243 -4.66 10.87 21.21
CA ASN A 243 -3.31 11.28 21.56
C ASN A 243 -2.38 11.06 20.36
N PRO A 244 -1.71 12.11 19.84
CA PRO A 244 -0.75 11.99 18.73
C PRO A 244 0.55 11.26 19.12
N GLY A 245 0.74 10.93 20.40
CA GLY A 245 1.89 10.18 20.89
C GLY A 245 3.02 11.05 21.41
N PRO A 246 4.16 10.42 21.79
CA PRO A 246 5.31 11.13 22.33
C PRO A 246 5.95 12.06 21.29
N GLY A 247 6.53 13.17 21.76
CA GLY A 247 7.18 14.17 20.90
C GLY A 247 6.20 15.09 20.17
N ALA A 248 4.90 15.07 20.51
CA ALA A 248 3.93 15.91 19.84
C ALA A 248 4.07 17.41 20.13
N LEU A 249 3.83 18.22 19.10
CA LEU A 249 3.73 19.67 19.20
C LEU A 249 2.27 20.07 19.48
N PHE A 250 2.08 20.96 20.46
CA PHE A 250 0.76 21.44 20.89
C PHE A 250 0.64 22.96 20.77
N LEU A 251 -0.56 23.48 20.51
CA LEU A 251 -0.83 24.91 20.42
C LEU A 251 -0.58 25.65 21.74
N SER A 252 -0.72 24.96 22.86
CA SER A 252 -0.43 25.48 24.20
C SER A 252 1.05 25.77 24.45
N MET A 253 1.96 25.20 23.64
CA MET A 253 3.40 25.38 23.78
C MET A 253 3.83 26.76 23.28
N ASN A 254 4.77 27.38 23.96
CA ASN A 254 5.46 28.57 23.45
C ASN A 254 6.49 28.21 22.36
N GLU A 255 7.11 29.23 21.75
CA GLU A 255 8.09 29.03 20.67
C GLU A 255 9.29 28.18 21.10
N ASP A 256 9.87 28.45 22.27
CA ASP A 256 11.03 27.73 22.77
C ASP A 256 10.72 26.25 23.02
N GLU A 257 9.52 25.95 23.53
CA GLU A 257 9.06 24.58 23.72
C GLU A 257 8.90 23.83 22.40
N ILE A 258 8.30 24.48 21.39
CA ILE A 258 8.15 23.90 20.05
C ILE A 258 9.51 23.60 19.43
N LEU A 259 10.43 24.56 19.45
CA LEU A 259 11.76 24.39 18.88
C LEU A 259 12.55 23.31 19.62
N ARG A 260 12.45 23.25 20.95
CA ARG A 260 13.13 22.24 21.76
C ARG A 260 12.62 20.83 21.44
N ILE A 261 11.30 20.64 21.32
CA ILE A 261 10.72 19.31 21.01
C ILE A 261 11.03 18.93 19.57
N LEU A 262 10.92 19.86 18.62
CA LEU A 262 11.32 19.63 17.23
C LEU A 262 12.79 19.17 17.15
N ASP A 263 13.69 19.84 17.86
CA ASP A 263 15.10 19.47 17.90
C ASP A 263 15.36 18.11 18.55
N GLN A 264 14.55 17.71 19.53
CA GLN A 264 14.63 16.38 20.12
C GLN A 264 14.18 15.31 19.12
N ASN A 265 13.06 15.54 18.43
CA ASN A 265 12.52 14.61 17.44
C ASN A 265 13.47 14.43 16.25
N LEU A 266 14.05 15.52 15.72
CA LEU A 266 15.04 15.47 14.64
C LEU A 266 16.32 14.71 15.02
N ARG A 267 16.72 14.70 16.31
CA ARG A 267 17.88 13.93 16.77
C ARG A 267 17.59 12.45 16.93
N GLU A 268 16.34 12.08 17.19
CA GLU A 268 15.90 10.68 17.30
C GLU A 268 15.85 10.01 15.92
N VAL A 269 15.49 10.76 14.87
CA VAL A 269 15.46 10.31 13.48
C VAL A 269 16.64 10.94 12.71
N GLN A 270 17.84 10.38 12.87
CA GLN A 270 19.04 10.94 12.23
C GLN A 270 19.03 10.71 10.72
N GLY A 271 19.52 11.68 9.95
CA GLY A 271 19.62 11.59 8.49
C GLY A 271 18.39 12.08 7.72
N VAL A 272 17.42 12.70 8.40
CA VAL A 272 16.22 13.21 7.73
C VAL A 272 16.54 14.31 6.71
N GLN A 273 15.83 14.28 5.59
CA GLN A 273 15.90 15.27 4.51
C GLN A 273 14.70 16.23 4.53
N GLY A 274 13.62 15.84 5.21
CA GLY A 274 12.39 16.61 5.34
C GLY A 274 11.53 16.19 6.53
N VAL A 275 10.34 16.79 6.65
CA VAL A 275 9.38 16.53 7.73
C VAL A 275 7.96 16.40 7.17
N ASN A 276 7.27 15.34 7.56
CA ASN A 276 5.84 15.14 7.33
C ASN A 276 5.08 15.21 8.67
N ASN A 277 3.85 15.71 8.72
CA ASN A 277 3.06 15.74 9.96
C ASN A 277 2.37 14.40 10.23
N HIS A 278 2.41 13.94 11.48
CA HIS A 278 1.52 12.89 11.98
C HIS A 278 0.34 13.55 12.71
N MET A 279 -0.88 13.27 12.26
CA MET A 279 -2.10 13.97 12.67
C MET A 279 -2.02 15.49 12.43
N GLY A 280 -2.15 16.34 13.46
CA GLY A 280 -1.96 17.78 13.33
C GLY A 280 -3.15 18.61 12.87
N SER A 281 -4.36 18.04 12.76
CA SER A 281 -5.55 18.75 12.25
C SER A 281 -5.92 20.05 12.98
N LEU A 282 -5.42 20.27 14.21
CA LEU A 282 -5.56 21.54 14.91
C LEU A 282 -4.28 22.39 14.83
N PHE A 283 -3.10 21.76 14.97
CA PHE A 283 -1.83 22.46 14.93
C PHE A 283 -1.55 23.11 13.57
N THR A 284 -1.78 22.40 12.47
CA THR A 284 -1.44 22.84 11.12
C THR A 284 -2.31 23.99 10.61
N GLU A 285 -3.46 24.22 11.22
CA GLU A 285 -4.33 25.37 10.93
C GLU A 285 -3.84 26.66 11.60
N ASN A 286 -2.98 26.56 12.61
CA ASN A 286 -2.45 27.73 13.28
C ASN A 286 -1.22 28.27 12.54
N GLU A 287 -1.43 29.32 11.75
CA GLU A 287 -0.39 29.99 10.97
C GLU A 287 0.83 30.38 11.82
N GLY A 288 0.61 30.98 13.00
CA GLY A 288 1.69 31.44 13.86
C GLY A 288 2.58 30.31 14.36
N LYS A 289 1.99 29.18 14.76
CA LYS A 289 2.74 28.00 15.20
C LYS A 289 3.43 27.29 14.03
N MET A 290 2.75 27.15 12.89
CA MET A 290 3.36 26.56 11.69
C MET A 290 4.53 27.40 11.17
N LEU A 291 4.47 28.74 11.26
CA LEU A 291 5.56 29.60 10.85
C LEU A 291 6.83 29.36 11.68
N ILE A 292 6.70 29.08 12.98
CA ILE A 292 7.83 28.72 13.86
C ILE A 292 8.50 27.44 13.34
N VAL A 293 7.69 26.39 13.11
CA VAL A 293 8.16 25.09 12.63
C VAL A 293 8.83 25.22 11.26
N LEU A 294 8.14 25.79 10.27
CA LEU A 294 8.64 25.93 8.90
C LEU A 294 9.91 26.79 8.82
N LYS A 295 10.02 27.87 9.62
CA LYS A 295 11.26 28.65 9.72
C LYS A 295 12.41 27.81 10.29
N ALA A 296 12.14 26.96 11.28
CA ALA A 296 13.14 26.08 11.85
C ALA A 296 13.61 25.01 10.85
N LEU A 297 12.69 24.42 10.09
CA LEU A 297 13.01 23.44 9.04
C LEU A 297 13.82 24.07 7.91
N LYS A 298 13.38 25.24 7.41
CA LYS A 298 14.09 25.99 6.37
C LYS A 298 15.53 26.34 6.77
N ARG A 299 15.78 26.75 8.01
CA ARG A 299 17.15 27.02 8.51
C ARG A 299 18.06 25.79 8.50
N ARG A 300 17.48 24.59 8.51
CA ARG A 300 18.20 23.30 8.48
C ARG A 300 18.27 22.70 7.08
N ASN A 301 17.75 23.39 6.06
CA ASN A 301 17.58 22.88 4.69
C ASN A 301 16.73 21.60 4.64
N LEU A 302 15.75 21.48 5.53
CA LEU A 302 14.75 20.42 5.51
C LEU A 302 13.51 20.92 4.77
N PHE A 303 12.93 20.06 3.94
CA PHE A 303 11.65 20.33 3.28
C PHE A 303 10.44 19.96 4.15
#